data_AF-A0A7W0FVX9-F1
#
_entry.id   AF-A0A7W0FVX9-F1
#
_cell.length_a   1.000
_cell.length_b   1.000
_cell.length_c   1.000
_cell.angle_alpha   90.00
_cell.angle_beta   90.00
_cell.angle_gamma   90.00
#
_symmetry.space_group_name_H-M   'P 1'
#
loop_
_entity.id
_entity.type
_entity.pdbx_description
1 polymer ?
#
loop_
_entity_poly.entity_id
_entity_poly.type
_entity_poly.pdbx_seq_one_letter_code
_entity_poly.pdbx_strand_id
1 'polypeptide(L)'
;MCQYIAHQWANGKLWKEKFDIIFWVPLRKLQHVHSAETVVSFIFRLCCQEKSSHLYSQDVEKYLNENKERILFVLDGLDEVILEKNSLQKRIVDDLMKYPHWIITSRPHAAGSIQADAKIENVGFASKTIDLYIQKVFLENSQTIIEKIRQNPFLKTKTLVVSK
;
A
#
# COMPACT_ATOMS: atom_id res chain seq x y z
N MET A 1 -2.51 -4.93 3.81
CA MET A 1 -3.70 -4.26 3.20
C MET A 1 -3.44 -3.90 1.74
N CYS A 2 -2.36 -3.17 1.42
CA CYS A 2 -2.05 -2.72 0.06
C CYS A 2 -2.00 -3.86 -0.98
N GLN A 3 -1.28 -4.94 -0.66
CA GLN A 3 -1.24 -6.14 -1.50
C GLN A 3 -2.64 -6.77 -1.72
N TYR A 4 -3.51 -6.72 -0.70
CA TYR A 4 -4.87 -7.24 -0.82
C TYR A 4 -5.69 -6.39 -1.81
N ILE A 5 -5.58 -5.06 -1.77
CA ILE A 5 -6.24 -4.16 -2.72
C ILE A 5 -5.82 -4.51 -4.15
N ALA A 6 -4.52 -4.54 -4.42
CA ALA A 6 -3.99 -4.87 -5.73
C ALA A 6 -4.44 -6.27 -6.20
N HIS A 7 -4.39 -7.26 -5.32
CA HIS A 7 -4.82 -8.63 -5.61
C HIS A 7 -6.34 -8.71 -5.91
N GLN A 8 -7.19 -8.04 -5.14
CA GLN A 8 -8.64 -8.09 -5.39
C GLN A 8 -9.02 -7.40 -6.69
N TRP A 9 -8.39 -6.26 -7.00
CA TRP A 9 -8.60 -5.58 -8.28
C TRP A 9 -8.14 -6.43 -9.47
N ALA A 10 -6.95 -7.04 -9.38
CA ALA A 10 -6.43 -7.93 -10.44
C ALA A 10 -7.35 -9.15 -10.69
N ASN A 11 -8.06 -9.61 -9.66
CA ASN A 11 -9.08 -10.66 -9.78
C ASN A 11 -10.48 -10.14 -10.17
N GLY A 12 -10.61 -8.86 -10.53
CA GLY A 12 -11.86 -8.23 -10.95
C GLY A 12 -12.89 -8.01 -9.83
N LYS A 13 -12.50 -8.12 -8.56
CA LYS A 13 -13.42 -8.07 -7.40
C LYS A 13 -13.54 -6.68 -6.78
N LEU A 14 -12.64 -5.76 -7.13
CA LEU A 14 -12.55 -4.43 -6.52
C LEU A 14 -12.34 -3.39 -7.62
N TRP A 15 -13.24 -2.39 -7.72
CA TRP A 15 -13.10 -1.16 -8.51
C TRP A 15 -12.73 -1.30 -9.99
N LYS A 16 -12.97 -2.46 -10.61
CA LYS A 16 -12.63 -2.72 -12.02
C LYS A 16 -13.25 -1.70 -12.99
N GLU A 17 -14.44 -1.20 -12.68
CA GLU A 17 -15.15 -0.22 -13.53
C GLU A 17 -14.54 1.19 -13.42
N LYS A 18 -13.89 1.49 -12.28
CA LYS A 18 -13.33 2.82 -11.98
C LYS A 18 -11.88 2.94 -12.42
N PHE A 19 -11.07 1.90 -12.21
CA PHE A 19 -9.64 1.93 -12.48
C PHE A 19 -9.23 0.87 -13.48
N ASP A 20 -8.57 1.29 -14.55
CA ASP A 20 -7.97 0.41 -15.55
C ASP A 20 -6.62 -0.13 -15.08
N ILE A 21 -5.95 0.59 -14.17
CA ILE A 21 -4.65 0.19 -13.62
C ILE A 21 -4.58 0.56 -12.13
N ILE A 22 -4.10 -0.38 -11.31
CA ILE A 22 -3.66 -0.11 -9.94
C ILE A 22 -2.16 -0.41 -9.83
N PHE A 23 -1.39 0.62 -9.48
CA PHE A 23 0.03 0.46 -9.16
C PHE A 23 0.21 0.32 -7.65
N TRP A 24 0.66 -0.86 -7.20
CA TRP A 24 1.16 -1.03 -5.84
C TRP A 24 2.62 -0.61 -5.77
N VAL A 25 2.92 0.41 -4.97
CA VAL A 25 4.22 1.08 -4.90
C VAL A 25 4.76 0.97 -3.48
N PRO A 26 5.67 0.02 -3.19
CA PRO A 26 6.36 -0.03 -1.91
C PRO A 26 7.34 1.13 -1.79
N LEU A 27 7.07 2.11 -0.93
CA LEU A 27 7.85 3.36 -0.85
C LEU A 27 9.29 3.14 -0.39
N ARG A 28 9.58 2.08 0.38
CA ARG A 28 10.96 1.66 0.69
C ARG A 28 11.84 1.45 -0.54
N LYS A 29 11.26 1.17 -1.72
CA LYS A 29 12.03 1.01 -2.99
C LYS A 29 12.65 2.32 -3.50
N LEU A 30 12.20 3.48 -2.99
CA LEU A 30 12.78 4.78 -3.27
C LEU A 30 14.15 4.99 -2.60
N GLN A 31 14.54 4.14 -1.64
CA GLN A 31 15.89 4.16 -1.07
C GLN A 31 16.97 3.82 -2.13
N HIS A 32 16.58 3.15 -3.21
CA HIS A 32 17.44 2.76 -4.32
C HIS A 32 17.03 3.46 -5.62
N VAL A 33 16.69 4.75 -5.52
CA VAL A 33 16.33 5.58 -6.68
C VAL A 33 17.57 5.92 -7.52
N HIS A 34 17.46 5.88 -8.83
CA HIS A 34 18.56 6.27 -9.74
C HIS A 34 18.57 7.78 -9.95
N SER A 35 19.74 8.39 -10.17
CA SER A 35 19.94 9.86 -10.18
C SER A 35 19.10 10.66 -11.19
N ALA A 36 18.50 10.01 -12.18
CA ALA A 36 17.63 10.63 -13.20
C ALA A 36 16.24 9.97 -13.29
N GLU A 37 15.83 9.21 -12.26
CA GLU A 37 14.59 8.46 -12.30
C GLU A 37 13.35 9.37 -12.26
N THR A 38 12.45 9.21 -13.23
CA THR A 38 11.12 9.82 -13.26
C THR A 38 10.08 8.88 -12.61
N VAL A 39 8.88 9.38 -12.32
CA VAL A 39 7.76 8.52 -11.88
C VAL A 39 7.51 7.39 -12.87
N VAL A 40 7.54 7.69 -14.18
CA VAL A 40 7.24 6.68 -15.21
C VAL A 40 8.32 5.60 -15.22
N SER A 41 9.60 5.97 -15.24
CA SER A 41 10.70 4.99 -15.19
C SER A 41 10.73 4.22 -13.88
N PHE A 42 10.37 4.86 -12.76
CA PHE A 42 10.26 4.21 -11.46
C PHE A 42 9.17 3.14 -11.43
N ILE A 43 7.96 3.48 -11.87
CA ILE A 43 6.85 2.52 -11.97
C ILE A 43 7.21 1.37 -12.89
N PHE A 44 7.84 1.67 -14.03
CA PHE A 44 8.29 0.66 -14.97
C PHE A 44 9.31 -0.31 -14.34
N ARG A 45 10.29 0.22 -13.60
CA ARG A 45 11.25 -0.59 -12.85
C ARG A 45 10.58 -1.49 -11.82
N LEU A 46 9.56 -0.99 -11.12
CA LEU A 46 8.78 -1.79 -10.16
C LEU A 46 8.02 -2.93 -10.85
N CYS A 47 7.41 -2.68 -12.01
CA CYS A 47 6.65 -3.68 -12.75
C CYS A 47 7.55 -4.74 -13.40
N CYS A 48 8.69 -4.34 -13.96
CA CYS A 48 9.54 -5.20 -14.78
C CYS A 48 10.77 -5.77 -14.05
N GLN A 49 10.93 -5.49 -12.75
CA GLN A 49 12.04 -6.00 -11.93
C GLN A 49 13.41 -5.80 -12.59
N GLU A 50 13.63 -4.65 -13.24
CA GLU A 50 14.87 -4.30 -13.96
C GLU A 50 15.22 -5.16 -15.19
N LYS A 51 14.45 -6.22 -15.49
CA LYS A 51 14.76 -7.18 -16.57
C LYS A 51 14.47 -6.67 -17.99
N SER A 52 13.84 -5.51 -18.12
CA SER A 52 13.26 -5.12 -19.42
C SER A 52 13.20 -3.61 -19.63
N SER A 53 14.26 -2.87 -19.32
CA SER A 53 14.32 -1.41 -19.51
C SER A 53 13.94 -0.92 -20.92
N HIS A 54 14.00 -1.80 -21.91
CA HIS A 54 13.66 -1.58 -23.32
C HIS A 54 12.16 -1.77 -23.65
N LEU A 55 11.35 -2.30 -22.74
CA LEU A 55 9.89 -2.38 -22.88
C LEU A 55 9.19 -1.04 -22.55
N TYR A 56 9.96 -0.03 -22.13
CA TYR A 56 9.49 1.35 -22.04
C TYR A 56 9.24 1.89 -23.45
N SER A 57 7.97 2.02 -23.84
CA SER A 57 7.60 2.77 -25.04
C SER A 57 7.01 4.12 -24.64
N GLN A 58 7.20 5.11 -25.52
CA GLN A 58 6.54 6.41 -25.41
C GLN A 58 5.01 6.27 -25.33
N ASP A 59 4.45 5.17 -25.85
CA ASP A 59 3.01 4.88 -25.77
C ASP A 59 2.54 4.60 -24.35
N VAL A 60 3.35 3.91 -23.53
CA VAL A 60 3.02 3.67 -22.12
C VAL A 60 3.00 4.99 -21.35
N GLU A 61 4.02 5.82 -21.53
CA GLU A 61 4.08 7.14 -20.92
C GLU A 61 2.89 8.01 -21.34
N LYS A 62 2.57 8.01 -22.64
CA LYS A 62 1.42 8.71 -23.18
C LYS A 62 0.12 8.24 -22.54
N TYR A 63 -0.10 6.93 -22.47
CA TYR A 63 -1.30 6.35 -21.85
C TYR A 63 -1.45 6.79 -20.40
N LEU A 64 -0.38 6.70 -19.60
CA LEU A 64 -0.41 7.09 -18.19
C LEU A 64 -0.75 8.58 -18.02
N ASN A 65 -0.25 9.43 -18.92
CA ASN A 65 -0.52 10.86 -18.89
C ASN A 65 -1.95 11.23 -19.34
N GLU A 66 -2.51 10.50 -20.31
CA GLU A 66 -3.86 10.74 -20.84
C GLU A 66 -4.97 10.15 -19.95
N ASN A 67 -4.67 9.12 -19.16
CA ASN A 67 -5.67 8.34 -18.42
C ASN A 67 -5.51 8.44 -16.88
N LYS A 68 -5.00 9.56 -16.38
CA LYS A 68 -4.73 9.75 -14.93
C LYS A 68 -5.93 9.47 -14.03
N GLU A 69 -7.14 9.82 -14.47
CA GLU A 69 -8.40 9.58 -13.74
C GLU A 69 -8.75 8.08 -13.59
N ARG A 70 -8.19 7.22 -14.44
CA ARG A 70 -8.44 5.77 -14.44
C ARG A 70 -7.30 4.98 -13.79
N ILE A 71 -6.38 5.66 -13.12
CA ILE A 71 -5.21 5.06 -12.47
C ILE A 71 -5.27 5.30 -10.97
N LEU A 72 -5.03 4.26 -10.17
CA LEU A 72 -4.87 4.36 -8.72
C LEU A 72 -3.45 3.99 -8.30
N PHE A 73 -2.83 4.87 -7.50
CA PHE A 73 -1.58 4.55 -6.82
C PHE A 73 -1.83 4.09 -5.37
N VAL A 74 -1.31 2.91 -5.02
CA VAL A 74 -1.30 2.41 -3.65
C VAL A 74 0.13 2.53 -3.12
N LEU A 75 0.41 3.65 -2.46
CA LEU A 75 1.70 4.04 -1.90
C LEU A 75 1.87 3.37 -0.52
N ASP A 76 2.72 2.37 -0.44
CA ASP A 76 2.82 1.48 0.72
C ASP A 76 4.06 1.81 1.58
N GLY A 77 3.84 2.35 2.78
CA GLY A 77 4.87 2.55 3.81
C GLY A 77 5.60 3.90 3.73
N LEU A 78 4.90 5.01 3.97
CA LEU A 78 5.50 6.36 4.01
C LEU A 78 6.60 6.49 5.07
N ASP A 79 6.46 5.82 6.21
CA ASP A 79 7.47 5.79 7.28
C ASP A 79 8.77 5.06 6.87
N GLU A 80 8.77 4.34 5.75
CA GLU A 80 9.95 3.61 5.26
C GLU A 80 10.87 4.49 4.38
N VAL A 81 10.54 5.75 4.14
CA VAL A 81 11.31 6.64 3.25
C VAL A 81 11.54 8.02 3.88
N ILE A 82 12.76 8.54 3.75
CA ILE A 82 13.10 9.89 4.17
C ILE A 82 12.88 10.84 2.99
N LEU A 83 11.96 11.79 3.15
CA LEU A 83 11.58 12.76 2.13
C LEU A 83 12.20 14.14 2.43
N GLU A 84 13.52 14.22 2.33
CA GLU A 84 14.24 15.49 2.52
C GLU A 84 13.81 16.54 1.48
N LYS A 85 13.97 17.81 1.83
CA LYS A 85 13.68 18.92 0.92
C LYS A 85 14.60 18.79 -0.31
N ASN A 86 13.99 18.81 -1.50
CA ASN A 86 14.66 18.65 -2.80
C ASN A 86 15.25 17.26 -3.08
N SER A 87 14.93 16.23 -2.29
CA SER A 87 15.36 14.87 -2.62
C SER A 87 14.59 14.31 -3.82
N LEU A 88 15.22 13.40 -4.56
CA LEU A 88 14.56 12.74 -5.69
C LEU A 88 13.38 11.88 -5.22
N GLN A 89 13.49 11.25 -4.06
CA GLN A 89 12.42 10.49 -3.43
C GLN A 89 11.21 11.37 -3.16
N LYS A 90 11.43 12.57 -2.60
CA LYS A 90 10.36 13.54 -2.38
C LYS A 90 9.71 13.95 -3.69
N ARG A 91 10.51 14.27 -4.71
CA ARG A 91 9.99 14.61 -6.04
C ARG A 91 9.12 13.49 -6.62
N ILE A 92 9.57 12.23 -6.55
CA ILE A 92 8.81 11.09 -7.06
C ILE A 92 7.50 10.91 -6.29
N VAL A 93 7.51 11.01 -4.96
CA VAL A 93 6.29 10.93 -4.14
C VAL A 93 5.32 12.07 -4.47
N ASP A 94 5.83 13.30 -4.58
CA ASP A 94 5.02 14.47 -4.94
C ASP A 94 4.42 14.30 -6.34
N ASP A 95 5.19 13.80 -7.31
CA ASP A 95 4.73 13.54 -8.68
C ASP A 95 3.69 12.40 -8.74
N LEU A 96 3.82 11.36 -7.91
CA LEU A 96 2.80 10.31 -7.75
C LEU A 96 1.50 10.88 -7.17
N MET A 97 1.59 11.78 -6.20
CA MET A 97 0.44 12.44 -5.56
C MET A 97 -0.23 13.50 -6.45
N LYS A 98 0.37 13.88 -7.59
CA LYS A 98 -0.31 14.70 -8.62
C LYS A 98 -1.37 13.93 -9.39
N TYR A 99 -1.38 12.60 -9.29
CA TYR A 99 -2.51 11.81 -9.82
C TYR A 99 -3.73 12.01 -8.92
N PRO A 100 -4.95 12.02 -9.49
CA PRO A 100 -6.17 12.32 -8.74
C PRO A 100 -6.52 11.24 -7.71
N HIS A 101 -5.96 10.03 -7.85
CA HIS A 101 -6.33 8.88 -7.03
C HIS A 101 -5.10 8.20 -6.46
N TRP A 102 -4.97 8.28 -5.14
CA TRP A 102 -3.94 7.59 -4.39
C TRP A 102 -4.46 7.13 -3.03
N ILE A 103 -3.90 6.04 -2.54
CA ILE A 103 -4.01 5.57 -1.17
C ILE A 103 -2.59 5.52 -0.64
N ILE A 104 -2.34 6.10 0.53
CA ILE A 104 -1.04 6.01 1.20
C ILE A 104 -1.18 5.35 2.57
N THR A 105 -0.28 4.44 2.88
CA THR A 105 -0.15 3.86 4.22
C THR A 105 1.06 4.43 4.93
N SER A 106 0.94 4.60 6.25
CA SER A 106 1.98 5.13 7.10
C SER A 106 1.77 4.65 8.53
N ARG A 107 2.85 4.54 9.29
CA ARG A 107 2.74 4.57 10.76
C ARG A 107 2.27 5.95 11.23
N PRO A 108 1.61 6.05 12.41
CA PRO A 108 1.04 7.32 12.90
C PRO A 108 2.02 8.49 12.95
N HIS A 109 3.29 8.25 13.30
CA HIS A 109 4.30 9.31 13.44
C HIS A 109 4.74 9.95 12.12
N ALA A 110 4.59 9.27 10.98
CA ALA A 110 5.02 9.79 9.68
C ALA A 110 3.86 10.37 8.84
N ALA A 111 2.61 10.22 9.28
CA ALA A 111 1.42 10.64 8.53
C ALA A 111 1.13 12.15 8.61
N GLY A 112 1.79 12.89 9.51
CA GLY A 112 1.43 14.25 9.87
C GLY A 112 1.51 15.30 8.75
N SER A 113 2.33 15.06 7.73
CA SER A 113 2.56 16.00 6.61
C SER A 113 1.67 15.77 5.40
N ILE A 114 0.86 14.71 5.38
CA ILE A 114 0.01 14.37 4.24
C ILE A 114 -1.39 14.97 4.39
N GLN A 115 -1.78 15.76 3.40
CA GLN A 115 -3.15 16.23 3.21
C GLN A 115 -3.88 15.26 2.29
N ALA A 116 -4.85 14.53 2.85
CA ALA A 116 -5.67 13.55 2.14
C ALA A 116 -7.15 13.92 2.26
N ASP A 117 -7.96 13.55 1.28
CA ASP A 117 -9.40 13.76 1.31
C ASP A 117 -10.10 12.93 2.40
N ALA A 118 -9.48 11.81 2.78
CA ALA A 118 -9.95 10.94 3.84
C ALA A 118 -8.77 10.32 4.62
N LYS A 119 -9.00 10.02 5.90
CA LYS A 119 -8.05 9.32 6.78
C LYS A 119 -8.74 8.12 7.42
N ILE A 120 -8.08 6.97 7.39
CA ILE A 120 -8.58 5.71 7.96
C ILE A 120 -7.50 5.15 8.87
N GLU A 121 -7.87 4.81 10.10
CA GLU A 121 -7.00 4.14 11.06
C GLU A 121 -7.24 2.63 11.05
N ASN A 122 -6.17 1.86 10.84
CA ASN A 122 -6.23 0.41 10.96
C ASN A 122 -5.93 0.00 12.41
N VAL A 123 -6.98 -0.28 13.16
CA VAL A 123 -6.92 -0.68 14.58
C VAL A 123 -6.64 -2.17 14.81
N GLY A 124 -6.41 -2.94 13.74
CA GLY A 124 -6.11 -4.37 13.81
C GLY A 124 -7.37 -5.25 13.86
N PHE A 125 -7.21 -6.48 14.34
CA PHE A 125 -8.28 -7.48 14.38
C PHE A 125 -9.19 -7.31 15.58
N ALA A 126 -10.50 -7.40 15.35
CA ALA A 126 -11.46 -7.68 16.41
C ALA A 126 -11.26 -9.10 16.96
N SER A 127 -11.58 -9.34 18.23
CA SER A 127 -11.33 -10.63 18.90
C SER A 127 -11.92 -11.84 18.15
N LYS A 128 -13.12 -11.70 17.57
CA LYS A 128 -13.73 -12.77 16.75
C LYS A 128 -12.95 -13.05 15.46
N THR A 129 -12.34 -12.03 14.86
CA THR A 129 -11.55 -12.17 13.64
C THR A 129 -10.19 -12.82 13.91
N ILE A 130 -9.66 -12.68 15.12
CA ILE A 130 -8.43 -13.38 15.55
C ILE A 130 -8.66 -14.90 15.51
N ASP A 131 -9.78 -15.39 16.04
CA ASP A 131 -10.10 -16.82 16.02
C ASP A 131 -10.20 -17.35 14.59
N LEU A 132 -10.89 -16.63 13.71
CA LEU A 132 -11.01 -16.99 12.28
C LEU A 132 -9.65 -17.02 11.58
N TYR A 133 -8.78 -16.06 11.89
CA TYR A 133 -7.41 -16.04 11.35
C TYR A 133 -6.62 -17.27 11.82
N ILE A 134 -6.69 -17.60 13.11
CA ILE A 134 -6.00 -18.77 13.67
C ILE A 134 -6.51 -20.05 13.02
N GLN A 135 -7.82 -20.21 12.89
CA GLN A 135 -8.42 -21.38 12.22
C GLN A 135 -7.97 -21.51 10.77
N LYS A 136 -7.87 -20.38 10.05
CA LYS A 136 -7.44 -20.37 8.65
C LYS A 136 -5.97 -20.75 8.46
N VAL A 137 -5.09 -20.32 9.38
CA VAL A 137 -3.63 -20.50 9.25
C VAL A 137 -3.14 -21.79 9.92
N PHE A 138 -3.73 -22.17 11.06
CA PHE A 138 -3.29 -23.29 11.89
C PHE A 138 -4.33 -24.40 11.93
N LEU A 139 -4.56 -25.05 10.79
CA LEU A 139 -5.65 -26.01 10.60
C LEU A 139 -5.69 -27.11 11.67
N GLU A 140 -4.54 -27.68 12.04
CA GLU A 140 -4.45 -28.83 12.94
C GLU A 140 -4.56 -28.47 14.43
N ASN A 141 -4.10 -27.28 14.84
CA ASN A 141 -3.92 -26.90 16.26
C ASN A 141 -4.68 -25.63 16.66
N SER A 142 -5.58 -25.15 15.80
CA SER A 142 -6.26 -23.86 15.97
C SER A 142 -6.97 -23.72 17.32
N GLN A 143 -7.70 -24.76 17.75
CA GLN A 143 -8.45 -24.76 18.99
C GLN A 143 -7.55 -24.60 20.23
N THR A 144 -6.45 -25.36 20.30
CA THR A 144 -5.48 -25.27 21.39
C THR A 144 -4.78 -23.90 21.43
N ILE A 145 -4.49 -23.31 20.26
CA ILE A 145 -3.89 -21.96 20.18
C ILE A 145 -4.87 -20.90 20.68
N ILE A 146 -6.14 -20.96 20.26
CA ILE A 146 -7.20 -20.05 20.70
C ILE A 146 -7.35 -20.11 22.21
N GLU A 147 -7.39 -21.31 22.80
CA GLU A 147 -7.50 -21.51 24.24
C GLU A 147 -6.31 -20.88 24.99
N LYS A 148 -5.07 -21.15 24.55
CA LYS A 148 -3.87 -20.56 25.16
C LYS A 148 -3.84 -19.04 25.10
N ILE A 149 -4.26 -18.44 23.98
CA ILE A 149 -4.35 -16.98 23.83
C ILE A 149 -5.41 -16.41 24.79
N ARG A 150 -6.59 -17.05 24.87
CA ARG A 150 -7.69 -16.60 25.74
C ARG A 150 -7.40 -16.81 27.23
N GLN A 151 -6.54 -17.76 27.61
CA GLN A 151 -6.14 -17.97 29.00
C GLN A 151 -5.01 -17.02 29.43
N ASN A 152 -4.26 -16.45 28.48
CA ASN A 152 -3.15 -15.55 28.78
C ASN A 152 -3.60 -14.06 28.82
N PRO A 153 -3.58 -13.40 29.98
CA PRO A 153 -4.03 -12.01 30.13
C PRO A 153 -3.18 -10.99 29.36
N PHE A 154 -1.93 -11.31 29.00
CA PHE A 154 -1.07 -10.45 28.19
C PHE A 154 -1.37 -10.56 26.70
N LEU A 155 -1.97 -11.66 26.26
CA LEU A 155 -2.35 -11.90 24.86
C LEU A 155 -3.82 -11.57 24.57
N LYS A 156 -4.64 -11.35 25.61
CA LYS A 156 -5.98 -10.79 25.44
C LYS A 156 -5.86 -9.37 24.87
N THR A 157 -6.41 -9.16 23.68
CA THR A 157 -6.53 -7.83 23.08
C THR A 157 -7.38 -6.94 23.98
N LYS A 158 -6.84 -5.78 24.40
CA LYS A 158 -7.62 -4.73 25.06
C LYS A 158 -8.75 -4.30 24.12
N THR A 159 -9.97 -4.23 24.64
CA THR A 159 -11.13 -3.69 23.94
C THR A 159 -10.79 -2.30 23.40
N LEU A 160 -10.82 -2.15 22.08
CA LEU A 160 -10.62 -0.85 21.42
C LEU A 160 -11.77 0.08 21.83
N VAL A 161 -11.46 1.12 22.60
CA VAL A 161 -12.40 2.21 22.87
C VAL A 161 -12.35 3.12 21.65
N VAL A 162 -13.43 3.15 20.87
CA VAL A 162 -13.59 4.11 19.77
C VAL A 162 -13.94 5.46 20.39
N SER A 163 -13.00 6.41 20.35
CA SER A 163 -13.26 7.82 20.64
C SER A 163 -14.20 8.37 19.55
N LYS A 164 -15.33 8.94 19.95
CA LYS A 164 -16.22 9.71 19.06
C LYS A 164 -15.63 11.06 18.71
#